data_AF-A0AAF0CQN6-F1
#
_entry.id   AF-A0AAF0CQN6-F1
#
_cell.length_a   1.000
_cell.length_b   1.000
_cell.length_c   1.000
_cell.angle_alpha   90.00
_cell.angle_beta   90.00
_cell.angle_gamma   90.00
#
_symmetry.space_group_name_H-M   'P 1'
#
loop_
_entity.id
_entity.type
_entity.pdbx_description
1 polymer ?
#
loop_
_entity_poly.entity_id
_entity_poly.type
_entity_poly.pdbx_seq_one_letter_code
_entity_poly.pdbx_strand_id
1 'polypeptide(L)' 'MSTATDRNYDDYKATEKKALELLAAMKAVSPKKADIELALLVAIFELHKGALPASAVQKIINGHLGVIVPHYAASASGSG' A
#
# COMPACT_ATOMS: atom_id res chain seq x y z
N MET A 1 -21.70 22.00 6.74
CA MET A 1 -21.92 20.61 7.18
C MET A 1 -20.96 19.74 6.39
N SER A 2 -19.83 19.32 6.95
CA SER A 2 -18.92 18.42 6.24
C SER A 2 -19.61 17.07 6.07
N THR A 3 -19.74 16.64 4.81
CA THR A 3 -20.35 15.35 4.50
C THR A 3 -19.45 14.24 5.04
N ALA A 4 -19.99 13.03 5.26
CA ALA A 4 -19.17 11.88 5.65
C ALA A 4 -18.04 11.62 4.62
N THR A 5 -18.29 11.97 3.36
CA THR A 5 -17.32 11.91 2.26
C THR A 5 -16.14 12.85 2.46
N ASP A 6 -16.39 14.10 2.87
CA ASP A 6 -15.32 15.08 3.09
C ASP A 6 -14.38 14.63 4.22
N ARG A 7 -14.95 14.10 5.31
CA ARG A 7 -14.17 13.56 6.44
C ARG A 7 -13.34 12.33 6.05
N ASN A 8 -13.91 11.42 5.27
CA ASN A 8 -13.17 10.25 4.77
C ASN A 8 -12.01 10.66 3.86
N TYR A 9 -12.18 11.72 3.07
CA TYR A 9 -11.10 12.25 2.24
C TYR A 9 -10.00 12.90 3.08
N ASP A 10 -10.35 13.69 4.10
CA ASP A 10 -9.38 14.27 5.02
C ASP A 10 -8.58 13.19 5.78
N ASP A 11 -9.26 12.14 6.25
CA ASP A 11 -8.62 10.99 6.90
C ASP A 11 -7.68 10.23 5.93
N TYR A 12 -8.11 10.06 4.67
CA TYR A 12 -7.25 9.53 3.60
C TYR A 12 -6.00 10.39 3.42
N LYS A 13 -6.14 11.72 3.29
CA LYS A 13 -5.00 12.63 3.10
C LYS A 13 -4.05 12.65 4.29
N ALA A 14 -4.58 12.57 5.51
CA ALA A 14 -3.77 12.46 6.72
C ALA A 14 -2.98 11.14 6.74
N THR A 15 -3.60 10.04 6.32
CA THR A 15 -2.96 8.72 6.23
C THR A 15 -1.88 8.69 5.15
N GLU A 16 -2.17 9.24 3.96
CA GLU A 16 -1.22 9.36 2.85
C GLU A 16 0.02 10.16 3.25
N LYS A 17 -0.16 11.31 3.94
CA LYS A 17 0.95 12.12 4.44
C LYS A 17 1.87 11.32 5.36
N LYS A 18 1.31 10.58 6.33
CA LYS A 18 2.10 9.74 7.24
C LYS A 18 2.85 8.62 6.50
N ALA A 19 2.23 8.01 5.49
CA ALA A 19 2.88 6.98 4.68
C ALA A 19 4.10 7.55 3.93
N LEU A 20 4.00 8.77 3.39
CA LEU A 20 5.11 9.46 2.72
C LEU A 20 6.24 9.82 3.70
N GLU A 21 5.91 10.25 4.92
CA GLU A 21 6.90 10.50 5.98
C GLU A 21 7.67 9.21 6.36
N LEU A 22 6.95 8.09 6.51
CA LEU A 22 7.54 6.77 6.75
C LEU A 22 8.46 6.34 5.61
N LEU A 23 8.02 6.51 4.35
CA LEU A 23 8.84 6.21 3.19
C LEU A 23 10.14 7.03 3.18
N ALA A 24 10.08 8.32 3.52
CA ALA A 24 11.26 9.18 3.62
C ALA A 24 12.22 8.69 4.71
N ALA A 25 11.70 8.31 5.88
CA ALA A 25 12.51 7.76 6.97
C ALA A 25 13.17 6.42 6.59
N MET A 26 12.45 5.52 5.92
CA MET A 26 13.00 4.22 5.49
C MET A 26 14.11 4.38 4.45
N LYS A 27 14.00 5.35 3.54
CA LYS A 27 15.07 5.71 2.59
C LYS A 27 16.35 6.19 3.27
N ALA A 28 16.25 6.76 4.48
CA ALA A 28 17.42 7.15 5.26
C ALA A 28 18.10 5.96 5.96
N VAL A 29 17.38 4.85 6.16
CA VAL A 29 17.87 3.64 6.85
C VAL A 29 18.42 2.58 5.89
N SER A 30 17.78 2.39 4.72
CA SER A 30 18.27 1.48 3.68
C SER A 30 18.26 2.15 2.31
N PRO A 31 19.36 2.10 1.55
CA PRO A 31 19.36 2.53 0.15
C PRO A 31 18.74 1.48 -0.78
N LYS A 32 18.47 0.25 -0.29
CA LYS A 32 17.92 -0.83 -1.11
C LYS A 32 16.40 -0.70 -1.21
N LYS A 33 15.93 -0.34 -2.40
CA LYS A 33 14.50 -0.18 -2.70
C LYS A 33 13.67 -1.43 -2.34
N ALA A 34 14.20 -2.62 -2.58
CA ALA A 34 13.53 -3.88 -2.29
C ALA A 34 13.24 -4.08 -0.79
N ASP A 35 14.16 -3.69 0.10
CA ASP A 35 13.97 -3.81 1.55
C ASP A 35 12.85 -2.88 2.03
N ILE A 36 12.78 -1.67 1.45
CA ILE A 36 11.73 -0.69 1.75
C ILE A 36 10.37 -1.21 1.27
N GLU A 37 10.30 -1.70 0.04
CA GLU A 37 9.06 -2.26 -0.55
C GLU A 37 8.55 -3.44 0.28
N LEU A 38 9.43 -4.35 0.70
CA LEU A 38 9.07 -5.50 1.52
C LEU A 38 8.56 -5.08 2.90
N ALA A 39 9.25 -4.15 3.57
CA ALA A 39 8.86 -3.68 4.89
C ALA A 39 7.51 -2.93 4.87
N LEU A 40 7.23 -2.14 3.82
CA LEU A 40 5.92 -1.52 3.62
C LEU A 40 4.81 -2.55 3.41
N LEU A 41 5.07 -3.60 2.62
CA LEU A 41 4.13 -4.71 2.44
C LEU A 41 3.81 -5.37 3.79
N VAL A 42 4.84 -5.69 4.56
CA VAL A 42 4.67 -6.31 5.89
C VAL A 42 3.86 -5.43 6.83
N ALA A 43 4.12 -4.12 6.87
CA ALA A 43 3.38 -3.18 7.72
C ALA A 43 1.88 -3.16 7.39
N ILE A 44 1.51 -3.25 6.10
CA ILE A 44 0.11 -3.32 5.66
C ILE A 44 -0.57 -4.60 6.16
N PHE A 45 0.13 -5.73 6.23
CA PHE A 45 -0.46 -6.99 6.71
C PHE A 45 -0.45 -7.14 8.21
N GLU A 46 0.52 -6.55 8.92
CA GLU A 46 0.49 -6.47 10.38
C GLU A 46 -0.75 -5.69 10.88
N LEU A 47 -1.26 -4.71 10.13
CA LEU A 47 -2.54 -4.05 10.45
C LEU A 47 -3.75 -5.01 10.51
N HIS A 48 -3.69 -6.12 9.79
CA HIS A 48 -4.75 -7.12 9.75
C HIS A 48 -4.56 -8.24 10.79
N LYS A 49 -3.43 -8.26 11.50
CA LYS A 49 -3.08 -9.30 12.45
C LYS A 49 -4.01 -9.26 13.65
N GLY A 50 -4.60 -10.42 13.98
CA GLY A 50 -5.59 -10.55 15.05
C GLY A 50 -6.98 -10.02 14.70
N ALA A 51 -7.13 -9.27 13.60
CA ALA A 51 -8.43 -8.82 13.09
C ALA A 51 -9.00 -9.76 12.01
N LEU A 52 -8.13 -10.37 11.19
CA LEU A 52 -8.53 -11.26 10.10
C LEU A 52 -7.72 -12.58 10.12
N PRO A 53 -8.32 -13.71 9.70
CA PRO A 53 -7.59 -14.94 9.50
C PRO A 53 -6.60 -14.82 8.34
N ALA A 54 -5.48 -15.54 8.40
CA ALA A 54 -4.41 -15.49 7.38
C ALA A 54 -4.92 -15.72 5.95
N SER A 55 -5.92 -16.59 5.77
CA SER A 55 -6.55 -16.85 4.47
C SER A 55 -7.33 -15.65 3.91
N ALA A 56 -7.91 -14.81 4.77
CA ALA A 56 -8.56 -13.57 4.34
C ALA A 56 -7.51 -12.52 3.93
N VAL A 57 -6.42 -12.40 4.68
CA VAL A 57 -5.29 -11.53 4.34
C VAL A 57 -4.69 -11.92 2.98
N GLN A 58 -4.44 -13.22 2.76
CA GLN A 58 -3.96 -13.74 1.48
C GLN A 58 -4.91 -13.39 0.31
N LYS A 59 -6.23 -13.50 0.51
CA LYS A 59 -7.22 -13.12 -0.52
C LYS A 59 -7.15 -11.64 -0.85
N ILE A 60 -6.99 -10.77 0.14
CA ILE A 60 -6.85 -9.32 -0.05
C ILE A 60 -5.58 -9.03 -0.88
N ILE A 61 -4.44 -9.63 -0.52
CA ILE A 61 -3.18 -9.52 -1.28
C ILE A 61 -3.38 -9.90 -2.73
N ASN A 62 -3.90 -11.10 -2.97
CA ASN A 62 -4.07 -11.63 -4.31
C ASN A 62 -5.07 -10.80 -5.13
N GLY A 63 -6.11 -10.26 -4.49
CA GLY A 63 -7.04 -9.33 -5.13
C GLY A 63 -6.34 -8.07 -5.64
N HIS A 64 -5.51 -7.45 -4.81
CA HIS A 64 -4.73 -6.27 -5.22
C HIS A 64 -3.71 -6.60 -6.31
N LEU A 65 -2.97 -7.71 -6.18
CA LEU A 65 -2.03 -8.16 -7.21
C LEU A 65 -2.73 -8.43 -8.55
N GLY A 66 -3.93 -9.00 -8.53
CA GLY A 66 -4.73 -9.26 -9.72
C GLY A 66 -5.14 -7.99 -10.49
N VAL A 67 -5.24 -6.84 -9.81
CA VAL A 67 -5.49 -5.54 -10.44
C VAL A 67 -4.18 -4.89 -10.90
N ILE A 68 -3.14 -4.96 -10.08
CA ILE A 68 -1.87 -4.26 -10.30
C ILE A 68 -1.05 -4.90 -11.43
N VAL A 69 -0.94 -6.23 -11.44
CA VAL A 69 -0.08 -6.95 -12.41
C VAL A 69 -0.48 -6.66 -13.86
N PRO A 70 -1.77 -6.74 -14.27
CA PRO A 70 -2.16 -6.41 -15.64
C PRO A 70 -1.83 -4.97 -16.04
N HIS A 71 -1.97 -4.00 -15.12
CA HIS A 71 -1.67 -2.59 -15.41
C HIS A 71 -0.18 -2.36 -15.73
N TYR A 72 0.71 -2.98 -14.96
CA TYR A 72 2.15 -2.90 -15.23
C TYR A 72 2.59 -3.75 -16.43
N ALA A 73 1.94 -4.89 -16.66
CA ALA A 73 2.18 -5.71 -17.86
C ALA A 73 1.80 -4.97 -19.15
N ALA A 74 0.65 -4.27 -19.14
CA ALA A 74 0.21 -3.44 -20.26
C ALA A 74 1.13 -2.24 -20.51
N SER A 75 1.64 -1.63 -19.42
CA SER A 75 2.60 -0.52 -19.50
C SER A 75 3.96 -0.95 -20.07
N ALA A 76 4.37 -2.20 -19.86
CA ALA A 76 5.58 -2.76 -20.45
C ALA A 76 5.45 -3.09 -21.95
N SER A 77 4.22 -3.31 -22.43
CA SER A 77 3.93 -3.58 -23.85
C SER A 77 3.66 -2.33 -24.71
N GLY A 78 3.58 -1.13 -24.11
CA GLY A 78 3.27 0.14 -24.79
C GLY A 78 4.49 0.97 -25.23
N SER A 79 5.70 0.48 -25.01
CA SER A 79 6.94 1.07 -25.52
C SER A 79 7.45 0.22 -26.70
N GLY A 80 6.83 0.43 -27.87
CA GLY A 80 7.24 -0.09 -29.16
C GLY A 80 7.03 0.98 -30.22
#